data_AF-A0A1Y6FNB4-F1
#
_entry.id   AF-A0A1Y6FNB4-F1
#
_cell.length_a   1.000
_cell.length_b   1.000
_cell.length_c   1.000
_cell.angle_alpha   90.00
_cell.angle_beta   90.00
_cell.angle_gamma   90.00
#
_symmetry.space_group_name_H-M   'P 1'
#
loop_
_entity.id
_entity.type
_entity.pdbx_description
1 polymer ?
#
loop_
_entity_poly.entity_id
_entity_poly.type
_entity_poly.pdbx_seq_one_letter_code
_entity_poly.pdbx_strand_id
1 'polypeptide(L)'
;MESAAHEGLERLRVLLKGLKDDAQEAVGLLLAPSGYQTPYEAKPRSALVFASTGGDGVHFSLIPNEMTAPENWPVVMTVPMQFDRPNLVVGANLPEFLGLGLKVGYFVLEQLAYDFDGMIRLLDRNQTGDESEDAMASTLQAIAEAFSISPWREHRRRLQWLQQNYPQPVEN
;
A
#
# COMPACT_ATOMS: atom_id res chain seq x y z
N MET A 1 -19.69 3.49 -13.38
CA MET A 1 -19.11 3.97 -12.11
C MET A 1 -17.83 3.23 -11.71
N GLU A 2 -17.31 2.28 -12.51
CA GLU A 2 -16.03 1.59 -12.26
C GLU A 2 -14.76 2.42 -12.62
N SER A 3 -14.91 3.61 -13.22
CA SER A 3 -13.83 4.25 -13.99
C SER A 3 -12.61 4.73 -13.18
N ALA A 4 -12.79 5.36 -12.01
CA ALA A 4 -11.72 6.19 -11.41
C ALA A 4 -10.71 5.42 -10.53
N ALA A 5 -11.14 4.45 -9.73
CA ALA A 5 -10.22 3.55 -9.02
C ALA A 5 -9.44 2.69 -10.03
N HIS A 6 -10.13 2.30 -11.10
CA HIS A 6 -9.51 1.62 -12.22
C HIS A 6 -8.48 2.53 -12.89
N GLU A 7 -8.78 3.82 -13.11
CA GLU A 7 -7.82 4.76 -13.68
C GLU A 7 -6.55 4.93 -12.83
N GLY A 8 -6.68 5.10 -11.51
CA GLY A 8 -5.53 5.21 -10.61
C GLY A 8 -4.67 3.94 -10.61
N LEU A 9 -5.29 2.76 -10.53
CA LEU A 9 -4.59 1.48 -10.58
C LEU A 9 -3.98 1.19 -11.95
N GLU A 10 -4.68 1.49 -13.04
CA GLU A 10 -4.17 1.33 -14.40
C GLU A 10 -3.00 2.28 -14.65
N ARG A 11 -3.06 3.51 -14.15
CA ARG A 11 -1.93 4.43 -14.19
C ARG A 11 -0.71 3.86 -13.47
N LEU A 12 -0.90 3.32 -12.26
CA LEU A 12 0.18 2.65 -11.52
C LEU A 12 0.72 1.43 -12.28
N ARG A 13 -0.15 0.63 -12.90
CA ARG A 13 0.22 -0.51 -13.75
C ARG A 13 1.06 -0.10 -14.95
N VAL A 14 0.63 0.91 -15.69
CA VAL A 14 1.35 1.43 -16.85
C VAL A 14 2.71 1.98 -16.43
N LEU A 15 2.76 2.72 -15.32
CA LEU A 15 4.01 3.25 -14.77
C LEU A 15 4.99 2.12 -14.45
N LEU A 16 4.61 1.17 -13.60
CA LEU A 16 5.52 0.12 -13.13
C LEU A 16 5.92 -0.88 -14.23
N LYS A 17 5.06 -1.11 -15.23
CA LYS A 17 5.43 -1.91 -16.42
C LYS A 17 6.37 -1.18 -17.38
N GLY A 18 6.39 0.15 -17.34
CA GLY A 18 7.29 0.98 -18.15
C GLY A 18 8.68 1.18 -17.54
N LEU A 19 8.87 0.77 -16.28
CA LEU A 19 10.16 0.77 -15.59
C LEU A 19 10.92 -0.55 -15.84
N LYS A 20 12.14 -0.64 -15.31
CA LYS A 20 12.97 -1.85 -15.41
C LYS A 20 12.26 -3.06 -14.78
N ASP A 21 12.61 -4.26 -15.24
CA ASP A 21 11.97 -5.52 -14.83
C ASP A 21 12.01 -5.76 -13.30
N ASP A 22 13.00 -5.22 -12.60
CA ASP A 22 13.20 -5.33 -11.15
C ASP A 22 12.51 -4.22 -10.33
N ALA A 23 11.89 -3.22 -10.97
CA ALA A 23 11.36 -2.05 -10.27
C ALA A 23 10.29 -2.39 -9.23
N GLN A 24 9.41 -3.35 -9.53
CA GLN A 24 8.35 -3.78 -8.62
C GLN A 24 8.93 -4.51 -7.39
N GLU A 25 9.93 -5.35 -7.60
CA GLU A 25 10.64 -6.07 -6.52
C GLU A 25 11.43 -5.08 -5.66
N ALA A 26 12.12 -4.12 -6.29
CA ALA A 26 12.92 -3.11 -5.60
C ALA A 26 12.10 -2.26 -4.62
N VAL A 27 10.84 -1.94 -4.95
CA VAL A 27 9.97 -1.17 -4.04
C VAL A 27 9.01 -2.05 -3.23
N GLY A 28 8.94 -3.36 -3.48
CA GLY A 28 8.00 -4.26 -2.81
C GLY A 28 6.53 -4.03 -3.16
N LEU A 29 6.24 -3.66 -4.42
CA LEU A 29 4.89 -3.45 -4.92
C LEU A 29 4.65 -4.26 -6.20
N LEU A 30 4.46 -5.57 -6.02
CA LEU A 30 4.22 -6.53 -7.09
C LEU A 30 2.75 -6.48 -7.50
N LEU A 31 2.46 -6.00 -8.71
CA LEU A 31 1.08 -5.79 -9.14
C LEU A 31 0.36 -7.10 -9.39
N ALA A 32 -0.75 -7.31 -8.68
CA ALA A 32 -1.59 -8.49 -8.84
C ALA A 32 -2.35 -8.42 -10.18
N PRO A 33 -2.59 -9.55 -10.87
CA PRO A 33 -3.50 -9.59 -12.02
C PRO A 33 -4.90 -9.07 -11.66
N SER A 34 -5.63 -8.55 -12.65
CA SER A 34 -7.03 -8.13 -12.43
C SER A 34 -7.86 -9.34 -11.97
N GLY A 35 -8.71 -9.14 -10.95
CA GLY A 35 -9.53 -10.20 -10.37
C GLY A 35 -8.78 -11.21 -9.50
N TYR A 36 -7.51 -10.95 -9.16
CA TYR A 36 -6.74 -11.81 -8.26
C TYR A 36 -7.46 -12.02 -6.92
N GLN A 37 -7.51 -13.28 -6.48
CA GLN A 37 -8.02 -13.67 -5.17
C GLN A 37 -6.89 -14.33 -4.39
N THR A 38 -6.67 -13.84 -3.17
CA THR A 38 -5.72 -14.44 -2.24
C THR A 38 -6.32 -15.72 -1.63
N PRO A 39 -5.51 -16.78 -1.40
CA PRO A 39 -5.99 -18.00 -0.76
C PRO A 39 -6.23 -17.86 0.75
N TYR A 40 -5.82 -16.73 1.36
CA TYR A 40 -5.94 -16.52 2.80
C TYR A 40 -7.33 -15.99 3.19
N GLU A 41 -7.93 -16.57 4.23
CA GLU A 41 -9.27 -16.23 4.73
C GLU A 41 -9.34 -14.83 5.35
N ALA A 42 -8.20 -14.27 5.80
CA ALA A 42 -8.09 -12.95 6.41
C ALA A 42 -8.46 -11.77 5.48
N LYS A 43 -8.71 -12.03 4.18
CA LYS A 43 -9.06 -11.00 3.21
C LYS A 43 -10.46 -10.43 3.48
N PRO A 44 -10.63 -9.09 3.47
CA PRO A 44 -11.95 -8.49 3.56
C PRO A 44 -12.87 -8.90 2.41
N ARG A 45 -14.16 -9.10 2.68
CA ARG A 45 -15.15 -9.67 1.74
C ARG A 45 -15.26 -8.94 0.39
N SER A 46 -15.10 -7.61 0.39
CA SER A 46 -15.18 -6.77 -0.83
C SER A 46 -13.82 -6.27 -1.33
N ALA A 47 -12.72 -6.77 -0.77
CA ALA A 47 -11.37 -6.29 -1.11
C ALA A 47 -11.01 -6.55 -2.58
N LEU A 48 -10.61 -5.48 -3.28
CA LEU A 48 -9.99 -5.53 -4.59
C LEU A 48 -8.48 -5.53 -4.42
N VAL A 49 -7.89 -6.73 -4.42
CA VAL A 49 -6.44 -6.89 -4.31
C VAL A 49 -5.76 -6.35 -5.57
N PHE A 50 -4.79 -5.46 -5.40
CA PHE A 50 -4.09 -4.84 -6.53
C PHE A 50 -2.57 -5.04 -6.50
N ALA A 51 -1.99 -5.34 -5.33
CA ALA A 51 -0.55 -5.60 -5.21
C ALA A 51 -0.25 -6.55 -4.05
N SER A 52 0.91 -7.21 -4.11
CA SER A 52 1.54 -7.92 -2.99
C SER A 52 2.94 -7.38 -2.73
N THR A 53 3.48 -7.66 -1.55
CA THR A 53 4.88 -7.35 -1.24
C THR A 53 5.85 -8.42 -1.76
N GLY A 54 5.34 -9.61 -2.09
CA GLY A 54 6.17 -10.81 -2.35
C GLY A 54 6.51 -11.61 -1.09
N GLY A 55 6.12 -11.13 0.10
CA GLY A 55 6.21 -11.87 1.36
C GLY A 55 5.14 -12.98 1.48
N ASP A 56 5.00 -13.54 2.69
CA ASP A 56 4.08 -14.64 3.00
C ASP A 56 2.61 -14.20 2.98
N GLY A 57 2.06 -14.05 1.78
CA GLY A 57 0.67 -13.69 1.54
C GLY A 57 0.32 -12.21 1.78
N VAL A 58 1.29 -11.36 2.14
CA VAL A 58 1.05 -9.95 2.40
C VAL A 58 0.63 -9.21 1.13
N HIS A 59 -0.51 -8.51 1.21
CA HIS A 59 -1.09 -7.84 0.05
C HIS A 59 -1.82 -6.54 0.39
N PHE A 60 -2.00 -5.71 -0.64
CA PHE A 60 -2.72 -4.45 -0.60
C PHE A 60 -4.01 -4.55 -1.41
N SER A 61 -5.07 -4.00 -0.85
CA SER A 61 -6.39 -4.00 -1.47
C SER A 61 -7.11 -2.67 -1.31
N LEU A 62 -7.92 -2.30 -2.29
CA LEU A 62 -8.92 -1.24 -2.13
C LEU A 62 -10.19 -1.84 -1.53
N ILE A 63 -10.84 -1.10 -0.64
CA ILE A 63 -12.15 -1.48 -0.08
C ILE A 63 -13.25 -0.63 -0.73
N PRO A 64 -14.04 -1.19 -1.66
CA PRO A 64 -15.17 -0.50 -2.24
C PRO A 64 -16.17 -0.05 -1.18
N ASN A 65 -16.59 1.20 -1.30
CA ASN A 65 -17.66 1.77 -0.49
C ASN A 65 -18.64 2.49 -1.42
N GLU A 66 -19.90 2.04 -1.42
CA GLU A 66 -20.97 2.55 -2.29
C GLU A 66 -21.29 4.03 -2.03
N MET A 67 -20.96 4.54 -0.84
CA MET A 67 -21.20 5.94 -0.47
C MET A 67 -20.09 6.89 -0.93
N THR A 68 -18.96 6.38 -1.44
CA THR A 68 -17.80 7.19 -1.84
C THR A 68 -17.35 6.85 -3.24
N ALA A 69 -16.89 7.86 -3.97
CA ALA A 69 -16.33 7.66 -5.30
C ALA A 69 -15.08 6.74 -5.23
N PRO A 70 -14.80 5.92 -6.26
CA PRO A 70 -13.74 4.92 -6.21
C PRO A 70 -12.32 5.43 -5.91
N GLU A 71 -12.01 6.66 -6.32
CA GLU A 71 -10.77 7.36 -5.99
C GLU A 71 -10.61 7.65 -4.49
N ASN A 72 -11.67 7.50 -3.69
CA ASN A 72 -11.70 7.69 -2.24
C ASN A 72 -11.85 6.37 -1.47
N TRP A 73 -11.70 5.22 -2.13
CA TRP A 73 -11.71 3.93 -1.45
C TRP A 73 -10.42 3.72 -0.65
N PRO A 74 -10.51 3.34 0.64
CA PRO A 74 -9.33 3.14 1.47
C PRO A 74 -8.51 1.95 1.01
N VAL A 75 -7.21 2.03 1.27
CA VAL A 75 -6.28 0.93 1.05
C VAL A 75 -6.06 0.18 2.35
N VAL A 76 -6.24 -1.13 2.30
CA VAL A 76 -5.97 -2.07 3.39
C VAL A 76 -4.76 -2.92 3.03
N MET A 77 -3.81 -2.99 3.95
CA MET A 77 -2.76 -3.99 3.97
C MET A 77 -3.25 -5.18 4.79
N THR A 78 -3.19 -6.36 4.20
CA THR A 78 -3.49 -7.63 4.86
C THR A 78 -2.18 -8.36 5.09
N VAL A 79 -1.90 -8.73 6.34
CA VAL A 79 -0.73 -9.50 6.80
C VAL A 79 -1.26 -10.81 7.39
N PRO A 80 -1.43 -11.87 6.56
CA PRO A 80 -2.15 -13.07 6.98
C PRO A 80 -1.50 -13.82 8.16
N MET A 81 -0.19 -13.68 8.33
CA MET A 81 0.56 -14.31 9.43
C MET A 81 0.43 -13.56 10.76
N GLN A 82 -0.19 -12.37 10.78
CA GLN A 82 -0.62 -11.74 12.03
C GLN A 82 -2.07 -12.17 12.32
N PHE A 83 -2.22 -13.24 13.10
CA PHE A 83 -3.52 -13.88 13.32
C PHE A 83 -4.51 -13.09 14.21
N ASP A 84 -4.06 -12.11 14.98
CA ASP A 84 -4.92 -11.32 15.88
C ASP A 84 -5.54 -10.10 15.19
N ARG A 85 -4.77 -9.47 14.29
CA ARG A 85 -5.09 -8.22 13.58
C ARG A 85 -4.40 -8.23 12.21
N PRO A 86 -4.83 -9.08 11.27
CA PRO A 86 -4.19 -9.20 9.97
C PRO A 86 -4.44 -7.98 9.08
N ASN A 87 -5.47 -7.18 9.35
CA ASN A 87 -5.90 -6.08 8.49
C ASN A 87 -5.53 -4.71 9.08
N LEU A 88 -4.86 -3.87 8.28
CA LEU A 88 -4.48 -2.50 8.64
C LEU A 88 -4.85 -1.53 7.53
N VAL A 89 -5.55 -0.44 7.86
CA VAL A 89 -5.85 0.63 6.89
C VAL A 89 -4.61 1.51 6.70
N VAL A 90 -4.02 1.50 5.51
CA VAL A 90 -2.72 2.15 5.21
C VAL A 90 -2.86 3.37 4.28
N GLY A 91 -4.09 3.77 3.96
CA GLY A 91 -4.41 5.02 3.29
C GLY A 91 -5.92 5.20 3.13
N ALA A 92 -6.40 6.43 3.12
CA ALA A 92 -7.80 6.75 2.79
C ALA A 92 -8.10 6.60 1.29
N ASN A 93 -7.07 6.59 0.46
CA ASN A 93 -7.12 6.39 -0.98
C ASN A 93 -5.76 5.92 -1.53
N LEU A 94 -5.71 5.60 -2.83
CA LEU A 94 -4.51 5.14 -3.50
C LEU A 94 -3.35 6.17 -3.45
N PRO A 95 -3.52 7.46 -3.83
CA PRO A 95 -2.42 8.44 -3.72
C PRO A 95 -1.87 8.58 -2.31
N GLU A 96 -2.75 8.57 -1.30
CA GLU A 96 -2.33 8.65 0.08
C GLU A 96 -1.52 7.40 0.47
N PHE A 97 -1.99 6.19 0.17
CA PHE A 97 -1.21 4.98 0.41
C PHE A 97 0.17 5.01 -0.26
N LEU A 98 0.25 5.47 -1.51
CA LEU A 98 1.54 5.58 -2.21
C LEU A 98 2.49 6.50 -1.43
N GLY A 99 1.99 7.60 -0.88
CA GLY A 99 2.74 8.53 -0.03
C GLY A 99 3.33 7.91 1.25
N LEU A 100 2.75 6.82 1.76
CA LEU A 100 3.27 6.11 2.94
C LEU A 100 4.58 5.37 2.62
N GLY A 101 4.65 4.74 1.44
CA GLY A 101 5.79 3.91 1.03
C GLY A 101 6.95 4.70 0.38
N LEU A 102 6.76 5.98 0.03
CA LEU A 102 7.74 6.75 -0.75
C LEU A 102 9.15 6.88 -0.14
N LYS A 103 9.31 6.66 1.17
CA LYS A 103 10.63 6.75 1.82
C LYS A 103 11.36 5.41 1.92
N VAL A 104 10.62 4.32 2.08
CA VAL A 104 11.17 3.04 2.54
C VAL A 104 10.72 1.85 1.69
N GLY A 105 9.95 2.11 0.64
CA GLY A 105 9.25 1.08 -0.12
C GLY A 105 8.01 0.55 0.61
N TYR A 106 7.41 -0.47 0.02
CA TYR A 106 6.14 -1.06 0.44
C TYR A 106 6.32 -2.42 1.11
N PHE A 107 7.42 -3.14 0.82
CA PHE A 107 7.72 -4.44 1.45
C PHE A 107 7.79 -4.32 2.98
N VAL A 108 8.56 -3.37 3.47
CA VAL A 108 8.80 -3.17 4.91
C VAL A 108 7.56 -2.72 5.68
N LEU A 109 6.50 -2.26 5.01
CA LEU A 109 5.29 -1.79 5.68
C LEU A 109 4.58 -2.89 6.45
N GLU A 110 4.80 -4.17 6.13
CA GLU A 110 4.26 -5.30 6.91
C GLU A 110 4.68 -5.26 8.38
N GLN A 111 5.81 -4.62 8.69
CA GLN A 111 6.29 -4.44 10.07
C GLN A 111 5.35 -3.56 10.91
N LEU A 112 4.44 -2.79 10.30
CA LEU A 112 3.36 -2.12 11.02
C LEU A 112 2.48 -3.09 11.82
N ALA A 113 2.37 -4.35 11.38
CA ALA A 113 1.60 -5.39 12.06
C ALA A 113 2.37 -6.07 13.21
N TYR A 114 3.72 -6.05 13.18
CA TYR A 114 4.57 -6.75 14.15
C TYR A 114 5.27 -5.83 15.14
N ASP A 115 5.85 -4.71 14.67
CA ASP A 115 6.52 -3.69 15.48
C ASP A 115 6.10 -2.30 15.00
N PHE A 116 4.87 -1.91 15.35
CA PHE A 116 4.31 -0.62 14.98
C PHE A 116 5.23 0.55 15.40
N ASP A 117 5.72 0.55 16.65
CA ASP A 117 6.53 1.65 17.15
C ASP A 117 7.91 1.74 16.48
N GLY A 118 8.54 0.60 16.17
CA GLY A 118 9.77 0.54 15.38
C GLY A 118 9.58 1.03 13.97
N MET A 119 8.50 0.60 13.31
CA MET A 119 8.22 1.02 11.94
C MET A 119 7.89 2.53 11.86
N ILE A 120 7.15 3.09 12.83
CA ILE A 120 6.94 4.54 12.92
C ILE A 120 8.29 5.27 13.04
N ARG A 121 9.19 4.80 13.92
CA ARG A 121 10.52 5.42 14.06
C ARG A 121 11.31 5.38 12.76
N LEU A 122 11.17 4.32 11.95
CA LEU A 122 11.81 4.22 10.64
C LEU A 122 11.22 5.21 9.64
N LEU A 123 9.88 5.28 9.52
CA LEU A 123 9.17 6.19 8.61
C LEU A 123 9.45 7.68 8.92
N ASP A 124 9.58 8.02 10.20
CA ASP A 124 9.88 9.37 10.66
C ASP A 124 11.36 9.78 10.47
N ARG A 125 12.26 8.85 10.09
CA ARG A 125 13.64 9.21 9.75
C ARG A 125 13.69 10.05 8.46
N ASN A 126 14.66 10.95 8.40
CA ASN A 126 14.94 11.83 7.26
C ASN A 126 16.04 11.29 6.33
N GLN A 127 16.42 10.03 6.44
CA GLN A 127 17.46 9.41 5.62
C GLN A 127 16.83 8.39 4.68
N THR A 128 17.00 8.62 3.37
CA THR A 128 17.02 7.57 2.34
C THR A 128 18.35 6.81 2.50
N GLY A 129 18.36 5.49 2.40
CA GLY A 129 19.56 4.69 2.64
C GLY A 129 20.64 4.91 1.57
N ASP A 130 21.86 4.44 1.89
CA ASP A 130 23.04 4.55 1.03
C ASP A 130 22.83 3.94 -0.36
N GLU A 131 23.44 4.62 -1.36
CA GLU A 131 23.79 4.39 -2.78
C GLU A 131 23.60 3.00 -3.47
N SER A 132 23.21 1.93 -2.77
CA SER A 132 22.72 0.67 -3.33
C SER A 132 21.23 0.72 -3.76
N GLU A 133 20.56 1.86 -3.54
CA GLU A 133 19.11 2.06 -3.65
C GLU A 133 18.65 2.73 -4.97
N ASP A 134 19.51 2.95 -5.96
CA ASP A 134 19.18 3.75 -7.15
C ASP A 134 17.91 3.30 -7.90
N ALA A 135 17.69 1.99 -8.02
CA ALA A 135 16.48 1.45 -8.67
C ALA A 135 15.21 1.70 -7.84
N MET A 136 15.31 1.53 -6.52
CA MET A 136 14.21 1.82 -5.60
C MET A 136 13.92 3.32 -5.58
N ALA A 137 14.94 4.15 -5.40
CA ALA A 137 14.83 5.61 -5.35
C ALA A 137 14.24 6.19 -6.65
N SER A 138 14.72 5.75 -7.82
CA SER A 138 14.16 6.18 -9.12
C SER A 138 12.72 5.72 -9.32
N THR A 139 12.37 4.51 -8.89
CA THR A 139 10.99 4.00 -8.95
C THR A 139 10.06 4.78 -8.03
N LEU A 140 10.47 5.03 -6.77
CA LEU A 140 9.69 5.81 -5.82
C LEU A 140 9.53 7.26 -6.28
N GLN A 141 10.58 7.85 -6.87
CA GLN A 141 10.51 9.19 -7.47
C GLN A 141 9.51 9.22 -8.64
N ALA A 142 9.54 8.22 -9.53
CA ALA A 142 8.60 8.13 -10.65
C ALA A 142 7.14 7.99 -10.17
N ILE A 143 6.89 7.23 -9.09
CA ILE A 143 5.57 7.14 -8.45
C ILE A 143 5.17 8.51 -7.90
N ALA A 144 6.07 9.20 -7.19
CA ALA A 144 5.79 10.50 -6.59
C ALA A 144 5.40 11.55 -7.65
N GLU A 145 6.15 11.61 -8.75
CA GLU A 145 5.90 12.53 -9.86
C GLU A 145 4.59 12.21 -10.59
N ALA A 146 4.37 10.92 -10.90
CA ALA A 146 3.14 10.50 -11.56
C ALA A 146 1.92 10.91 -10.73
N PHE A 147 1.89 10.60 -9.44
CA PHE A 147 0.72 10.90 -8.62
C PHE A 147 0.72 12.33 -8.03
N SER A 148 1.77 13.12 -8.27
CA SER A 148 1.97 14.46 -7.68
C SER A 148 1.82 14.45 -6.16
N ILE A 149 2.45 13.45 -5.53
CA ILE A 149 2.37 13.17 -4.09
C ILE A 149 3.70 13.41 -3.39
N SER A 150 3.66 13.50 -2.06
CA SER A 150 4.85 13.62 -1.21
C SER A 150 4.77 12.60 -0.07
N PRO A 151 5.91 12.23 0.54
CA PRO A 151 5.92 11.38 1.71
C PRO A 151 5.04 11.93 2.83
N TRP A 152 4.44 11.03 3.60
CA TRP A 152 3.64 11.40 4.76
C TRP A 152 4.45 12.18 5.81
N ARG A 153 3.70 12.90 6.65
CA ARG A 153 4.17 13.52 7.89
C ARG A 153 3.32 13.00 9.04
N GLU A 154 3.89 12.98 10.24
CA GLU A 154 3.20 12.53 11.47
C GLU A 154 2.57 11.12 11.33
N HIS A 155 3.35 10.14 10.83
CA HIS A 155 2.86 8.80 10.46
C HIS A 155 1.99 8.14 11.54
N ARG A 156 2.43 8.23 12.81
CA ARG A 156 1.69 7.68 13.96
C ARG A 156 0.26 8.23 14.03
N ARG A 157 0.14 9.55 14.02
CA ARG A 157 -1.14 10.24 14.18
C ARG A 157 -2.07 9.87 13.02
N ARG A 158 -1.55 9.83 11.80
CA ARG A 158 -2.36 9.51 10.62
C ARG A 158 -2.80 8.05 10.59
N LEU A 159 -1.91 7.10 10.87
CA LEU A 159 -2.26 5.67 10.93
C LEU A 159 -3.28 5.37 12.03
N GLN A 160 -3.14 5.98 13.21
CA GLN A 160 -4.12 5.85 14.29
C GLN A 160 -5.49 6.42 13.89
N TRP A 161 -5.50 7.59 13.25
CA TRP A 161 -6.75 8.17 12.74
C TRP A 161 -7.40 7.24 11.70
N LEU A 162 -6.63 6.65 10.78
CA LEU A 162 -7.16 5.70 9.79
C LEU A 162 -7.81 4.48 10.47
N GLN A 163 -7.13 3.86 11.46
CA GLN A 163 -7.70 2.70 12.16
C GLN A 163 -8.97 3.01 12.94
N GLN A 164 -9.16 4.27 13.37
CA GLN A 164 -10.33 4.72 14.13
C GLN A 164 -11.50 5.15 13.23
N ASN A 165 -11.22 5.67 12.04
CA ASN A 165 -12.23 6.30 11.17
C ASN A 165 -12.70 5.41 10.03
N TYR A 166 -11.94 4.35 9.71
CA TYR A 166 -12.39 3.31 8.80
C TYR A 166 -12.79 2.08 9.60
N PRO A 167 -13.96 1.48 9.34
CA PRO A 167 -14.35 0.25 10.00
C PRO A 167 -13.27 -0.80 9.73
N GLN A 168 -12.89 -1.53 10.77
CA GLN A 168 -12.00 -2.67 10.60
C GLN A 168 -12.64 -3.60 9.58
N PRO A 169 -11.90 -4.02 8.55
CA PRO A 169 -12.50 -4.84 7.50
C PRO A 169 -12.99 -6.14 8.13
N VAL A 170 -14.29 -6.43 7.99
CA VAL A 170 -14.87 -7.64 8.56
C VAL A 170 -14.30 -8.85 7.81
N GLU A 171 -13.64 -9.75 8.55
CA GLU A 171 -13.17 -11.04 8.07
C GLU A 171 -14.39 -11.93 7.74
N ASN A 172 -14.22 -12.85 6.78
CA ASN A 172 -15.29 -13.79 6.40
C ASN A 172 -15.49 -14.87 7.46
#